data_AF-A0A9E5GNP2-F1
#
_entry.id   AF-A0A9E5GNP2-F1
#
_cell.length_a   1.000
_cell.length_b   1.000
_cell.length_c   1.000
_cell.angle_alpha   90.00
_cell.angle_beta   90.00
_cell.angle_gamma   90.00
#
_symmetry.space_group_name_H-M   'P 1'
#
loop_
_entity.id
_entity.type
_entity.pdbx_description
1 polymer ?
#
loop_
_entity_poly.entity_id
_entity_poly.type
_entity_poly.pdbx_seq_one_letter_code
_entity_poly.pdbx_strand_id
1 'polypeptide(L)'
;MISLCQKLKAMNINVCIDTNGSIINDDVKELQQYVDYFLPDIKHIHDAEHQKMTGHSNAQSRKFIEYMEEIGHPYQINYVLVPGYTDSEENLRATGEYLTTLKSMTRFEILPYHTLGNYKRKEL
;
A
#
# COMPACT_ATOMS: atom_id res chain seq x y z
N MET A 1 4.08 -1.25 18.04
CA MET A 1 3.01 -0.59 17.24
C MET A 1 1.65 -0.76 17.89
N ILE A 2 1.18 -1.99 18.10
CA ILE A 2 -0.16 -2.33 18.63
C ILE A 2 -0.51 -1.55 19.91
N SER A 3 0.37 -1.57 20.91
CA SER A 3 0.14 -0.86 22.19
C SER A 3 -0.01 0.66 22.06
N LEU A 4 0.59 1.27 21.02
CA LEU A 4 0.40 2.70 20.73
C LEU A 4 -0.98 2.93 20.10
N CYS A 5 -1.35 2.14 19.09
CA CYS A 5 -2.65 2.26 18.42
C CYS A 5 -3.80 2.03 19.42
N GLN A 6 -3.68 1.05 20.32
CA GLN A 6 -4.64 0.83 21.42
C GLN A 6 -4.85 2.08 22.28
N LYS A 7 -3.77 2.75 22.68
CA LYS A 7 -3.84 4.00 23.47
C LYS A 7 -4.47 5.14 22.69
N LEU A 8 -4.12 5.30 21.41
CA LEU A 8 -4.70 6.33 20.56
C LEU A 8 -6.21 6.12 20.37
N LYS A 9 -6.65 4.87 20.17
CA LYS A 9 -8.07 4.53 20.08
C LYS A 9 -8.81 4.75 21.40
N ALA A 10 -8.20 4.43 22.54
CA ALA A 10 -8.76 4.75 23.85
C ALA A 10 -8.92 6.27 24.08
N MET A 11 -8.12 7.09 23.40
CA MET A 11 -8.22 8.55 23.40
C MET A 11 -9.14 9.10 22.29
N ASN A 12 -9.83 8.23 21.55
CA ASN A 12 -10.69 8.59 20.42
C ASN A 12 -9.95 9.35 19.30
N ILE A 13 -8.67 9.02 19.08
CA ILE A 13 -7.85 9.55 17.99
C ILE A 13 -7.88 8.57 16.82
N ASN A 14 -8.15 9.08 15.62
CA ASN A 14 -8.11 8.28 14.40
C ASN A 14 -6.68 7.84 14.09
N VAL A 15 -6.50 6.57 13.79
CA VAL A 15 -5.21 5.97 13.46
C VAL A 15 -5.19 5.60 12.00
N CYS A 16 -4.25 6.18 11.26
CA CYS A 16 -3.95 5.82 9.88
C CYS A 16 -2.54 5.24 9.80
N ILE A 17 -2.37 4.14 9.07
CA ILE A 17 -1.05 3.52 8.85
C ILE A 17 -0.72 3.54 7.36
N ASP A 18 0.36 4.24 7.05
CA ASP A 18 1.02 4.21 5.74
C ASP A 18 1.98 3.01 5.66
N THR A 19 1.82 2.17 4.64
CA THR A 19 2.50 0.88 4.55
C THR A 19 2.73 0.45 3.10
N ASN A 20 3.77 -0.35 2.87
CA ASN A 20 3.96 -1.03 1.57
C ASN A 20 3.18 -2.36 1.47
N GLY A 21 2.49 -2.79 2.53
CA GLY A 21 1.72 -4.03 2.58
C GLY A 21 2.57 -5.31 2.55
N SER A 22 3.89 -5.24 2.69
CA SER A 22 4.80 -6.39 2.54
C SER A 22 4.74 -7.43 3.66
N ILE A 23 3.94 -7.19 4.72
CA ILE A 23 3.79 -8.07 5.87
C ILE A 23 2.30 -8.28 6.14
N ILE A 24 1.87 -9.54 6.19
CA ILE A 24 0.58 -9.96 6.73
C ILE A 24 0.78 -11.18 7.63
N ASN A 25 0.66 -10.96 8.93
CA ASN A 25 0.82 -11.97 9.99
C ASN A 25 -0.18 -11.69 11.13
N ASP A 26 -0.15 -12.49 12.18
CA ASP A 26 -1.11 -12.35 13.29
C ASP A 26 -1.02 -10.99 14.00
N ASP A 27 0.18 -10.41 14.11
CA ASP A 27 0.36 -9.07 14.68
C ASP A 27 -0.34 -8.00 13.83
N VAL A 28 -0.29 -8.11 12.50
CA VAL A 28 -0.99 -7.17 11.59
C VAL A 28 -2.51 -7.34 11.71
N LYS A 29 -2.99 -8.58 11.85
CA LYS A 29 -4.42 -8.86 12.08
C LYS A 29 -4.91 -8.30 13.42
N GLU A 30 -4.09 -8.39 14.47
CA GLU A 30 -4.38 -7.74 15.76
C GLU A 30 -4.35 -6.21 15.62
N LEU A 31 -3.32 -5.67 14.97
CA LEU A 31 -3.15 -4.23 14.76
C LEU A 31 -4.35 -3.61 14.04
N GLN A 32 -4.92 -4.32 13.06
CA GLN A 32 -6.07 -3.86 12.27
C GLN A 32 -7.27 -3.48 13.13
N GLN A 33 -7.47 -4.10 14.30
CA GLN A 33 -8.58 -3.77 15.20
C GLN A 33 -8.49 -2.35 15.79
N TYR A 34 -7.30 -1.75 15.74
CA TYR A 34 -7.02 -0.43 16.31
C TYR A 34 -6.63 0.61 15.26
N VAL A 35 -6.70 0.25 13.99
CA VAL A 35 -6.43 1.14 12.86
C VAL A 35 -7.75 1.49 12.21
N ASP A 36 -7.98 2.77 11.90
CA ASP A 36 -9.19 3.20 11.22
C ASP A 36 -9.09 3.00 9.72
N TYR A 37 -7.87 3.11 9.18
CA TYR A 37 -7.62 3.02 7.75
C TYR A 37 -6.15 2.78 7.41
N PHE A 38 -5.89 1.98 6.38
CA PHE A 38 -4.55 1.73 5.86
C PHE A 38 -4.31 2.43 4.52
N LEU A 39 -3.06 2.81 4.25
CA LEU A 39 -2.60 3.34 2.97
C LEU A 39 -1.57 2.38 2.32
N PRO A 40 -1.96 1.19 1.83
CA PRO A 40 -1.05 0.32 1.11
C PRO A 40 -0.57 0.92 -0.23
N ASP A 41 0.72 0.75 -0.52
CA ASP A 41 1.28 1.04 -1.83
C ASP A 41 1.02 -0.09 -2.84
N ILE A 42 0.62 0.27 -4.07
CA ILE A 42 0.83 -0.57 -5.25
C ILE A 42 2.01 0.00 -6.04
N LYS A 43 3.13 -0.70 -5.99
CA LYS A 43 4.35 -0.28 -6.68
C LYS A 43 4.39 -0.75 -8.14
N HIS A 44 3.86 -1.94 -8.42
CA HIS A 44 3.72 -2.45 -9.78
C HIS A 44 2.72 -3.61 -9.80
N ILE A 45 1.85 -3.69 -10.82
CA ILE A 45 0.83 -4.74 -10.93
C ILE A 45 1.46 -6.09 -11.31
N HIS A 46 2.40 -6.08 -12.26
CA HIS A 46 3.17 -7.27 -12.65
C HIS A 46 4.29 -7.55 -11.64
N ASP A 47 4.34 -8.79 -11.13
CA ASP A 47 5.29 -9.20 -10.09
C ASP A 47 6.76 -9.14 -10.56
N ALA A 48 7.04 -9.52 -11.81
CA ALA A 48 8.39 -9.46 -12.36
C ALA A 48 8.97 -8.04 -12.36
N GLU A 49 8.19 -7.04 -12.79
CA GLU A 49 8.61 -5.63 -12.75
C GLU A 49 8.65 -5.09 -11.31
N HIS A 50 7.75 -5.56 -10.42
CA HIS A 50 7.82 -5.25 -9.00
C HIS A 50 9.14 -5.74 -8.38
N GLN A 51 9.55 -6.98 -8.68
CA GLN A 51 10.82 -7.56 -8.24
C GLN A 51 12.00 -6.77 -8.81
N LYS A 52 11.97 -6.42 -10.10
CA LYS A 52 13.01 -5.62 -10.73
C LYS A 52 13.18 -4.25 -10.08
N MET A 53 12.08 -3.61 -9.67
CA MET A 53 12.10 -2.28 -9.05
C MET A 53 12.43 -2.29 -7.56
N THR A 54 11.97 -3.30 -6.81
CA THR A 54 12.01 -3.30 -5.33
C THR A 54 12.90 -4.39 -4.72
N GLY A 55 13.36 -5.35 -5.54
CA GLY A 55 14.04 -6.57 -5.09
C GLY A 55 13.12 -7.63 -4.50
N HIS A 56 11.80 -7.40 -4.44
CA HIS A 56 10.85 -8.28 -3.74
C HIS A 56 9.59 -8.53 -4.58
N SER A 57 8.92 -9.66 -4.34
CA SER A 57 7.62 -9.95 -4.95
C SER A 57 6.51 -9.06 -4.37
N ASN A 58 5.50 -8.73 -5.17
CA ASN A 58 4.28 -8.04 -4.73
C ASN A 58 3.26 -8.98 -4.06
N ALA A 59 3.54 -10.28 -3.97
CA ALA A 59 2.61 -11.27 -3.43
C ALA A 59 2.14 -10.94 -2.01
N GLN A 60 3.03 -10.41 -1.14
CA GLN A 60 2.63 -10.03 0.22
C GLN A 60 1.71 -8.81 0.24
N SER A 61 2.02 -7.78 -0.56
CA SER A 61 1.16 -6.60 -0.73
C SER A 61 -0.23 -6.98 -1.27
N ARG A 62 -0.29 -7.96 -2.18
CA ARG A 62 -1.57 -8.51 -2.66
C ARG A 62 -2.33 -9.23 -1.56
N LYS A 63 -1.68 -10.11 -0.79
CA LYS A 63 -2.31 -10.81 0.35
C LYS A 63 -2.80 -9.84 1.42
N PHE A 64 -2.09 -8.74 1.64
CA PHE A 64 -2.54 -7.69 2.54
C PHE A 64 -3.85 -7.06 2.06
N ILE A 65 -3.93 -6.67 0.77
CA ILE A 65 -5.15 -6.10 0.17
C ILE A 65 -6.28 -7.14 0.19
N GLU A 66 -6.01 -8.39 -0.18
CA GLU A 66 -6.98 -9.49 -0.14
C GLU A 66 -7.56 -9.69 1.27
N TYR A 67 -6.72 -9.63 2.31
CA TYR A 67 -7.17 -9.72 3.69
C TYR A 67 -8.07 -8.54 4.09
N MET A 68 -7.74 -7.30 3.68
CA MET A 68 -8.57 -6.14 3.96
C MET A 68 -9.94 -6.24 3.26
N GLU A 69 -9.97 -6.75 2.03
CA GLU A 69 -11.22 -7.06 1.31
C GLU A 69 -12.03 -8.16 2.01
N GLU A 70 -11.38 -9.23 2.48
CA GLU A 70 -12.03 -10.35 3.18
C GLU A 70 -12.80 -9.89 4.42
N ILE A 71 -12.19 -9.00 5.22
CA ILE A 71 -12.77 -8.50 6.46
C ILE A 71 -13.61 -7.23 6.28
N GLY A 72 -13.67 -6.69 5.06
CA GLY A 72 -14.39 -5.45 4.74
C GLY A 72 -13.78 -4.19 5.38
N HIS A 73 -12.48 -4.19 5.67
CA HIS A 73 -11.82 -3.06 6.32
C HIS A 73 -11.42 -2.00 5.29
N PRO A 74 -11.71 -0.71 5.52
CA PRO A 74 -11.47 0.32 4.53
C PRO A 74 -9.97 0.65 4.38
N TYR A 75 -9.51 0.89 3.14
CA TYR A 75 -8.13 1.30 2.83
C TYR A 75 -8.02 2.12 1.53
N GLN A 76 -6.94 2.90 1.39
CA GLN A 76 -6.64 3.73 0.20
C GLN A 76 -5.39 3.18 -0.43
N ILE A 77 -5.43 3.00 -1.74
CA ILE A 77 -4.21 2.64 -2.45
C ILE A 77 -3.47 3.89 -2.88
N ASN A 78 -2.19 3.93 -2.54
CA ASN A 78 -1.22 4.88 -3.07
C ASN A 78 -0.50 4.26 -4.27
N TYR A 79 -0.47 4.95 -5.40
CA TYR A 79 0.22 4.51 -6.61
C TYR A 79 1.29 5.52 -7.01
N VAL A 80 2.55 5.12 -6.91
CA VAL A 80 3.67 5.99 -7.31
C VAL A 80 3.85 5.90 -8.83
N LEU A 81 3.57 7.01 -9.51
CA LEU A 81 3.73 7.15 -10.96
C LEU A 81 5.15 7.61 -11.28
N VAL A 82 5.98 6.69 -11.78
CA VAL A 82 7.39 6.87 -12.09
C VAL A 82 7.58 6.75 -13.61
N PRO A 83 8.03 7.83 -14.28
CA PRO A 83 8.27 7.80 -15.72
C PRO A 83 9.25 6.71 -16.15
N GLY A 84 8.85 5.90 -17.13
CA GLY A 84 9.61 4.77 -17.66
C GLY A 84 9.53 3.48 -16.84
N TYR A 85 8.80 3.46 -15.72
CA TYR A 85 8.65 2.28 -14.87
C TYR A 85 7.18 1.92 -14.63
N THR A 86 6.37 2.87 -14.18
CA THR A 86 4.96 2.62 -13.80
C THR A 86 3.96 3.46 -14.60
N ASP A 87 4.41 4.22 -15.60
CA ASP A 87 3.58 5.17 -16.36
C ASP A 87 3.10 4.66 -17.73
N SER A 88 3.48 3.45 -18.14
CA SER A 88 3.01 2.89 -19.42
C SER A 88 1.49 2.70 -19.42
N GLU A 89 0.84 2.93 -20.56
CA GLU A 89 -0.61 2.73 -20.70
C GLU A 89 -1.06 1.32 -20.31
N GLU A 90 -0.31 0.30 -20.67
CA GLU A 90 -0.58 -1.10 -20.31
C GLU A 90 -0.64 -1.30 -18.79
N ASN A 91 0.40 -0.86 -18.07
CA ASN A 91 0.45 -0.92 -16.61
C ASN A 91 -0.72 -0.17 -15.95
N LEU A 92 -1.06 1.01 -16.46
CA LEU A 92 -2.15 1.82 -15.92
C LEU A 92 -3.51 1.16 -16.15
N ARG A 93 -3.73 0.57 -17.33
CA ARG A 93 -4.96 -0.20 -17.63
C ARG A 93 -5.07 -1.43 -16.74
N ALA A 94 -4.03 -2.25 -16.65
CA ALA A 94 -4.02 -3.44 -15.81
C ALA A 94 -4.18 -3.10 -14.32
N THR A 95 -3.58 -2.00 -13.85
CA THR A 95 -3.79 -1.49 -12.50
C THR A 95 -5.26 -1.07 -12.31
N GLY A 96 -5.81 -0.27 -13.23
CA GLY A 96 -7.21 0.13 -13.19
C GLY A 96 -8.18 -1.05 -13.15
N GLU A 97 -7.99 -2.05 -14.00
CA GLU A 97 -8.78 -3.28 -14.01
C GLU A 97 -8.74 -3.99 -12.65
N TYR A 98 -7.56 -4.15 -12.07
CA TYR A 98 -7.43 -4.73 -10.72
C TYR A 98 -8.18 -3.90 -9.67
N LEU A 99 -8.02 -2.57 -9.67
CA LEU A 99 -8.69 -1.70 -8.70
C LEU A 99 -10.21 -1.78 -8.79
N THR A 100 -10.79 -2.01 -9.97
CA THR A 100 -12.25 -2.18 -10.12
C THR A 100 -12.79 -3.45 -9.46
N THR A 101 -11.93 -4.39 -9.11
CA THR A 101 -12.34 -5.62 -8.39
C THR A 101 -12.45 -5.41 -6.88
N LEU A 102 -11.86 -4.33 -6.36
CA LEU A 102 -11.76 -4.02 -4.94
C LEU A 102 -13.00 -3.27 -4.46
N LYS A 103 -13.63 -3.76 -3.37
CA LYS A 103 -14.89 -3.24 -2.82
C LYS A 103 -14.69 -2.40 -1.56
N SER A 104 -13.63 -2.67 -0.80
CA SER A 104 -13.32 -1.97 0.46
C SER A 104 -12.35 -0.80 0.26
N MET A 105 -11.77 -0.67 -0.94
CA MET A 105 -10.99 0.51 -1.30
C MET A 105 -11.88 1.76 -1.31
N THR A 106 -11.57 2.76 -0.49
CA THR A 106 -12.39 4.00 -0.45
C THR A 106 -11.80 5.13 -1.28
N ARG A 107 -10.50 5.06 -1.61
CA ARG A 107 -9.82 6.05 -2.46
C ARG A 107 -8.63 5.42 -3.18
N PHE A 108 -8.33 5.95 -4.36
CA PHE A 108 -7.09 5.69 -5.10
C PHE A 108 -6.37 7.02 -5.30
N GLU A 109 -5.10 7.09 -4.89
CA GLU A 109 -4.28 8.30 -4.98
C GLU A 109 -3.03 8.04 -5.84
N ILE A 110 -2.88 8.84 -6.89
CA ILE A 110 -1.69 8.82 -7.74
C ILE A 110 -0.68 9.82 -7.17
N LEU A 111 0.52 9.33 -6.86
CA LEU A 111 1.64 10.11 -6.36
C LEU A 111 2.68 10.24 -7.47
N PRO A 112 2.80 11.40 -8.14
CA PRO A 112 3.83 11.61 -9.14
C PRO A 112 5.22 11.52 -8.51
N TYR A 113 6.14 10.82 -9.17
CA TYR A 113 7.52 10.79 -8.71
C TYR A 113 8.14 12.19 -8.75
N HIS A 114 8.74 12.59 -7.62
CA HIS A 114 9.50 13.82 -7.50
C HIS A 114 10.97 13.50 -7.21
N THR A 115 11.90 14.31 -7.72
CA THR A 115 13.36 14.15 -7.50
C THR A 115 13.82 14.53 -6.09
N LEU A 116 12.89 14.84 -5.19
CA LEU A 116 13.13 15.06 -3.77
C LEU A 116 13.69 13.77 -3.14
N GLY A 117 14.97 13.79 -2.77
CA GLY A 117 15.66 12.64 -2.16
C GLY A 117 16.88 12.14 -2.94
N ASN A 118 17.11 12.64 -4.15
CA ASN A 118 18.32 12.31 -4.94
C ASN A 118 19.62 12.64 -4.18
N TYR A 119 19.59 13.62 -3.28
CA TYR A 119 20.73 13.93 -2.42
C TYR A 119 21.04 12.80 -1.42
N LYS A 120 20.03 12.10 -0.87
CA LYS A 120 20.23 10.97 0.06
C LYS A 120 20.83 9.75 -0.63
N ARG A 121 20.57 9.59 -1.93
CA ARG A 121 21.10 8.47 -2.72
C ARG A 121 22.57 8.65 -3.11
N LYS A 122 23.14 9.86 -2.99
CA LYS A 122 24.58 10.11 -3.27
C LYS A 122 25.49 9.69 -2.11
N GLU A 123 24.94 9.42 -0.93
CA GLU A 123 25.70 9.05 0.28
C GLU A 123 25.63 7.55 0.61
N LEU A 124 24.97 6.75 -0.24
CA LEU A 124 24.89 5.28 -0.19
C LEU A 124 25.58 4.69 -1.42
#